data_AF-A0A0F4R575-F1
#
_entry.id   AF-A0A0F4R575-F1
#
_cell.length_a   1.000
_cell.length_b   1.000
_cell.length_c   1.000
_cell.angle_alpha   90.00
_cell.angle_beta   90.00
_cell.angle_gamma   90.00
#
_symmetry.space_group_name_H-M   'P 1'
#
loop_
_entity.id
_entity.type
_entity.pdbx_description
1 polymer ?
#
loop_
_entity_poly.entity_id
_entity_poly.type
_entity_poly.pdbx_seq_one_letter_code
_entity_poly.pdbx_strand_id
1 'polypeptide(L)'
;MRRLKACLIYFAIASLSTALVASPTKHDFEKCKKLAVSYLDFCLQGSENKCWEKSKASHKACRIKVMKSYQEMGPKRKAEENKLKLLNKMT
;
A
#
# COMPACT_ATOMS: atom_id res chain seq x y z
N MET A 1 -20.17 -45.20 -25.73
CA MET A 1 -18.85 -44.73 -25.22
C MET A 1 -18.61 -43.30 -25.68
N ARG A 2 -18.10 -42.44 -24.76
CA ARG A 2 -17.42 -41.15 -25.02
C ARG A 2 -18.26 -39.90 -25.39
N ARG A 3 -19.17 -39.38 -24.54
CA ARG A 3 -19.55 -37.94 -24.59
C ARG A 3 -19.97 -37.29 -23.24
N LEU A 4 -19.58 -37.84 -22.08
CA LEU A 4 -19.99 -37.25 -20.79
C LEU A 4 -18.86 -36.87 -19.82
N LYS A 5 -17.59 -37.00 -20.22
CA LYS A 5 -16.45 -36.71 -19.33
C LYS A 5 -15.76 -35.37 -19.59
N ALA A 6 -16.15 -34.64 -20.64
CA ALA A 6 -15.44 -33.45 -21.09
C ALA A 6 -16.00 -32.11 -20.61
N CYS A 7 -17.14 -32.07 -19.89
CA CYS A 7 -17.64 -30.82 -19.30
C CYS A 7 -17.18 -30.57 -17.87
N LEU A 8 -16.75 -31.61 -17.13
CA LEU A 8 -16.43 -31.46 -15.71
C LEU A 8 -15.03 -30.90 -15.44
N ILE A 9 -14.18 -30.76 -16.47
CA ILE A 9 -12.79 -30.31 -16.28
C ILE A 9 -12.66 -28.78 -16.49
N TYR A 10 -13.64 -28.13 -17.13
CA TYR A 10 -13.52 -26.69 -17.47
C TYR A 10 -13.96 -25.73 -16.35
N PHE A 11 -14.61 -26.23 -15.30
CA PHE A 11 -15.05 -25.43 -14.15
C PHE A 11 -14.01 -25.32 -13.02
N ALA A 12 -12.80 -25.82 -13.23
CA ALA A 12 -11.67 -25.66 -12.31
C ALA A 12 -10.78 -24.45 -12.66
N ILE A 13 -11.30 -23.49 -13.44
CA ILE A 13 -10.56 -22.30 -13.82
C ILE A 13 -10.79 -21.21 -12.78
N ALA A 14 -9.73 -20.98 -12.00
CA ALA A 14 -9.36 -19.71 -11.39
C ALA A 14 -10.27 -19.14 -10.29
N SER A 15 -10.28 -19.79 -9.12
CA SER A 15 -10.37 -19.03 -7.86
C SER A 15 -9.02 -18.33 -7.62
N LEU A 16 -8.67 -17.35 -8.45
CA LEU A 16 -7.55 -16.47 -8.19
C LEU A 16 -8.02 -15.48 -7.13
N SER A 17 -7.81 -15.83 -5.87
CA SER A 17 -8.05 -14.97 -4.72
C SER A 17 -7.16 -13.74 -4.83
N THR A 18 -7.63 -12.69 -5.51
CA THR A 18 -6.97 -11.39 -5.57
C THR A 18 -6.90 -10.87 -4.14
N ALA A 19 -5.72 -10.97 -3.53
CA ALA A 19 -5.46 -10.31 -2.27
C ALA A 19 -5.66 -8.80 -2.51
N LEU A 20 -6.75 -8.24 -1.98
CA LEU A 20 -7.01 -6.81 -1.99
C LEU A 20 -5.96 -6.12 -1.12
N VAL A 21 -4.80 -5.81 -1.72
CA VAL A 21 -3.80 -4.97 -1.09
C VAL A 21 -4.32 -3.54 -1.22
N ALA A 22 -4.76 -2.96 -0.09
CA ALA A 22 -5.16 -1.57 -0.07
C ALA A 22 -3.98 -0.72 -0.56
N SER A 23 -4.17 0.03 -1.64
CA SER A 23 -3.16 0.96 -2.13
C SER A 23 -3.30 2.30 -1.43
N PRO A 24 -2.19 2.99 -1.15
CA PRO A 24 -2.21 4.34 -0.62
C PRO A 24 -2.93 5.31 -1.57
N THR A 25 -3.74 6.18 -0.99
CA THR A 25 -4.57 7.17 -1.69
C THR A 25 -3.87 8.52 -1.78
N LYS A 26 -4.46 9.46 -2.54
CA LYS A 26 -3.97 10.85 -2.58
C LYS A 26 -3.92 11.50 -1.18
N HIS A 27 -4.87 11.15 -0.32
CA HIS A 27 -4.96 11.69 1.04
C HIS A 27 -3.73 11.31 1.88
N ASP A 28 -3.25 10.07 1.75
CA ASP A 28 -2.06 9.58 2.46
C ASP A 28 -0.79 10.37 2.12
N PHE A 29 -0.76 11.00 0.93
CA PHE A 29 0.36 11.82 0.47
C PHE A 29 0.21 13.32 0.77
N GLU A 30 -0.97 13.81 1.17
CA GLU A 30 -1.15 15.23 1.49
C GLU A 30 -0.20 15.68 2.59
N LYS A 31 0.02 14.82 3.60
CA LYS A 31 0.97 15.10 4.68
C LYS A 31 2.38 15.32 4.15
N CYS A 32 2.80 14.57 3.13
CA CYS A 32 4.09 14.76 2.48
C CYS A 32 4.19 16.12 1.79
N LYS A 33 3.12 16.55 1.10
CA LYS A 33 3.07 17.87 0.45
C LYS A 33 3.18 18.98 1.49
N LYS A 34 2.35 18.95 2.54
CA LYS A 34 2.34 19.96 3.62
C LYS A 34 3.70 20.09 4.29
N LEU A 35 4.34 18.96 4.60
CA LEU A 35 5.66 18.95 5.23
C LEU A 35 6.76 19.50 4.30
N ALA A 36 6.72 19.16 3.01
CA ALA A 36 7.69 19.67 2.05
C ALA A 36 7.57 21.18 1.80
N VAL A 37 6.34 21.71 1.78
CA VAL A 37 6.08 23.16 1.66
C VAL A 37 6.54 23.88 2.92
N SER A 38 6.17 23.39 4.11
CA SER A 38 6.62 23.98 5.37
C SER A 38 8.15 24.01 5.50
N TYR A 39 8.83 22.94 5.06
CA TYR A 39 10.28 22.91 5.01
C TYR A 39 10.85 23.94 4.01
N LEU A 40 10.22 24.10 2.84
CA LEU A 40 10.64 25.07 1.85
C LEU A 40 10.53 26.50 2.39
N ASP A 41 9.40 26.83 3.01
CA ASP A 41 9.15 28.16 3.58
C ASP A 41 10.19 28.52 4.65
N PHE A 42 10.47 27.58 5.56
CA PHE A 42 11.51 27.74 6.57
C PHE A 42 12.90 27.94 5.95
N CYS A 43 13.25 27.11 4.96
CA CYS A 43 14.56 27.17 4.31
C CYS A 43 14.77 28.51 3.56
N LEU A 44 13.73 29.00 2.87
CA LEU A 44 13.78 30.27 2.15
C LEU A 44 13.94 31.47 3.10
N GLN A 45 13.38 31.39 4.32
CA GLN A 45 13.59 32.41 5.36
C GLN A 45 15.03 32.40 5.91
N GLY A 46 15.67 31.23 5.95
CA GLY A 46 17.03 31.04 6.48
C GLY A 46 18.16 31.41 5.53
N SER A 47 17.88 31.95 4.33
CA SER A 47 18.87 32.22 3.28
C SER A 47 19.73 31.00 2.89
N GLU A 48 19.23 29.79 3.14
CA GLU A 48 19.90 28.56 2.75
C GLU A 48 19.87 28.37 1.23
N ASN A 49 20.96 27.85 0.67
CA ASN A 49 21.00 27.47 -0.74
C ASN A 49 20.31 26.11 -0.95
N LYS A 50 19.83 25.86 -2.18
CA LYS A 50 19.25 24.57 -2.60
C LYS A 50 17.95 24.17 -1.87
N CYS A 51 17.21 25.13 -1.31
CA CYS A 51 15.95 24.87 -0.61
C CYS A 51 14.96 24.05 -1.44
N TRP A 52 14.85 24.35 -2.74
CA TRP A 52 13.94 23.61 -3.61
C TRP A 52 14.33 22.15 -3.78
N GLU A 53 15.62 21.87 -3.96
CA GLU A 53 16.14 20.51 -4.12
C GLU A 53 15.94 19.71 -2.84
N LYS A 54 16.24 20.31 -1.68
CA LYS A 54 16.03 19.70 -0.36
C LYS A 54 14.54 19.44 -0.08
N SER A 55 13.65 20.39 -0.39
CA SER A 55 12.20 20.21 -0.25
C SER A 55 11.69 19.07 -1.15
N LYS A 56 12.13 19.01 -2.41
CA LYS A 56 11.78 17.93 -3.34
C LYS A 56 12.28 16.57 -2.86
N ALA A 57 13.49 16.50 -2.32
CA ALA A 57 14.05 15.29 -1.73
C ALA A 57 13.25 14.84 -0.51
N SER A 58 12.89 15.77 0.39
CA SER A 58 12.05 15.50 1.57
C SER A 58 10.66 14.97 1.17
N HIS A 59 10.01 15.59 0.18
CA HIS A 59 8.74 15.12 -0.37
C HIS A 59 8.85 13.68 -0.90
N LYS A 60 9.90 13.39 -1.69
CA LYS A 60 10.15 12.04 -2.24
C LYS A 60 10.38 11.03 -1.12
N ALA A 61 11.20 11.36 -0.12
CA ALA A 61 11.48 10.49 1.02
C ALA A 61 10.20 10.18 1.82
N CYS A 62 9.34 11.18 2.05
CA CYS A 62 8.04 10.96 2.69
C CYS A 62 7.15 10.00 1.90
N ARG A 63 7.04 10.19 0.57
CA ARG A 63 6.26 9.28 -0.29
C ARG A 63 6.74 7.83 -0.19
N ILE A 64 8.06 7.62 -0.18
CA ILE A 64 8.66 6.28 -0.01
C ILE A 64 8.24 5.67 1.33
N LYS A 65 8.27 6.45 2.42
CA LYS A 65 7.82 5.98 3.75
C LYS A 65 6.35 5.57 3.74
N VAL A 66 5.47 6.35 3.10
CA VAL A 66 4.05 5.98 2.96
C VAL A 66 3.92 4.66 2.21
N MET A 67 4.63 4.48 1.09
CA MET A 67 4.57 3.21 0.33
C MET A 67 5.04 2.03 1.16
N LYS A 68 6.16 2.21 1.86
CA LYS A 68 6.72 1.16 2.71
C LYS A 68 5.76 0.76 3.82
N SER A 69 5.09 1.72 4.45
CA SER A 69 4.09 1.45 5.48
C SER A 69 2.96 0.58 4.95
N TYR A 70 2.44 0.86 3.75
CA TYR A 70 1.40 0.05 3.13
C TYR A 70 1.88 -1.36 2.77
N GLN A 71 3.12 -1.50 2.29
CA GLN A 71 3.74 -2.80 2.04
C GLN A 71 3.91 -3.63 3.32
N GLU A 72 4.34 -3.02 4.41
CA GLU A 72 4.52 -3.67 5.71
C GLU A 72 3.17 -4.01 6.40
N MET A 73 2.13 -3.21 6.17
CA MET A 73 0.79 -3.46 6.70
C MET A 73 0.10 -4.66 6.06
N GLY A 74 0.42 -5.00 4.80
CA GLY A 74 -0.20 -6.12 4.09
C GLY A 74 -0.04 -7.46 4.82
N PRO A 75 1.19 -7.90 5.13
CA PRO A 75 1.44 -9.12 5.89
C PRO A 75 0.79 -9.13 7.28
N LYS A 76 0.85 -8.00 8.00
CA LYS A 76 0.24 -7.87 9.34
C LYS A 76 -1.27 -8.05 9.30
N ARG A 77 -1.95 -7.40 8.34
CA ARG A 77 -3.40 -7.56 8.16
C ARG A 77 -3.78 -9.00 7.82
N LYS A 78 -3.04 -9.65 6.93
CA LYS A 78 -3.27 -11.07 6.60
C LYS A 78 -3.09 -12.00 7.81
N ALA A 79 -2.11 -11.73 8.66
CA ALA A 79 -1.89 -12.51 9.88
C ALA A 79 -3.07 -12.36 10.87
N GLU A 80 -3.54 -11.13 11.10
CA GLU A 80 -4.72 -10.85 11.93
C GLU A 80 -6.00 -11.49 11.35
N GLU A 81 -6.23 -11.36 10.05
CA GLU A 81 -7.37 -12.01 9.37
C GLU A 81 -7.34 -13.54 9.54
N ASN A 82 -6.17 -14.17 9.41
CA ASN A 82 -6.03 -15.61 9.60
C ASN A 82 -6.27 -16.02 11.05
N LYS A 83 -5.80 -15.23 12.01
CA LYS A 83 -6.06 -15.45 13.44
C LYS A 83 -7.55 -15.39 13.75
N LEU A 84 -8.26 -14.40 13.23
CA LEU A 84 -9.73 -14.28 13.38
C LEU A 84 -10.47 -15.46 12.74
N LYS A 85 -10.05 -15.90 11.54
CA LYS A 85 -10.64 -17.09 10.88
C LYS A 85 -10.42 -18.39 11.67
N LEU A 86 -9.27 -18.54 12.31
CA LEU A 86 -8.98 -19.69 13.17
C LEU A 86 -9.86 -19.68 14.43
N LEU A 87 -9.99 -18.53 15.10
CA LEU A 87 -10.84 -18.38 16.27
C LEU A 87 -12.30 -18.75 15.96
N ASN A 88 -12.85 -18.23 14.86
CA ASN A 88 -14.24 -18.51 14.43
C ASN A 88 -14.48 -19.94 13.96
N LYS A 89 -13.42 -20.73 13.71
CA LYS A 89 -13.54 -22.16 13.39
C LYS A 89 -13.51 -23.07 14.64
N MET A 90 -13.03 -22.53 15.76
CA MET A 90 -12.93 -23.24 17.04
C MET A 90 -14.12 -22.94 17.98
N THR A 91 -15.02 -22.06 17.56
CA THR A 91 -16.29 -21.74 18.23
C THR A 91 -17.44 -22.33 17.42
#